data_AF-A0A699UK57-F1
#
_entry.id   AF-A0A699UK57-F1
#
_cell.length_a   1.000
_cell.length_b   1.000
_cell.length_c   1.000
_cell.angle_alpha   90.00
_cell.angle_beta   90.00
_cell.angle_gamma   90.00
#
_symmetry.space_group_name_H-M   'P 1'
#
loop_
_entity.id
_entity.type
_entity.pdbx_description
1 polymer ?
#
loop_
_entity_poly.entity_id
_entity_poly.type
_entity_poly.pdbx_seq_one_letter_code
_entity_poly.pdbx_strand_id
1 'polypeptide(L)'
;MVVTTHEGVPEEFHGAKLIGSRSFPFPWYQQVPLSLALSPRIINEVRQFKPDIIHASSPGIMVFGALAIAKMLSVPIVMSYHTHVPV
;
A
#
# COMPACT_ATOMS: atom_id res chain seq x y z
N MET A 1 -2.36 -1.51 -10.68
CA MET A 1 -2.89 -2.10 -9.43
C MET A 1 -2.61 -1.12 -8.28
N VAL A 2 -3.52 -1.01 -7.32
CA VAL A 2 -3.38 -0.15 -6.14
C VAL A 2 -3.61 -0.95 -4.87
N VAL A 3 -2.75 -0.76 -3.87
CA VAL A 3 -2.89 -1.35 -2.53
C VAL A 3 -3.23 -0.24 -1.54
N THR A 4 -4.25 -0.46 -0.71
CA THR A 4 -4.78 0.54 0.22
C THR A 4 -5.03 -0.05 1.60
N THR A 5 -5.16 0.80 2.61
CA THR A 5 -5.43 0.43 4.02
C THR A 5 -6.89 0.07 4.28
N HIS A 6 -7.81 0.32 3.34
CA HIS A 6 -9.22 0.05 3.54
C HIS A 6 -9.63 -1.34 3.06
N GLU A 7 -10.39 -2.06 3.89
CA GLU A 7 -11.13 -3.26 3.47
C GLU A 7 -12.41 -2.86 2.73
N GLY A 8 -12.96 -3.76 1.91
CA GLY A 8 -14.21 -3.52 1.19
C GLY A 8 -14.11 -2.54 0.01
N VAL A 9 -12.90 -2.27 -0.48
CA VAL A 9 -12.72 -1.46 -1.70
C VAL A 9 -13.33 -2.15 -2.93
N PRO A 10 -13.80 -1.38 -3.92
CA PRO A 10 -14.25 -1.92 -5.21
C PRO A 10 -13.18 -2.81 -5.83
N GLU A 11 -13.56 -3.79 -6.65
CA GLU A 11 -12.56 -4.67 -7.29
C GLU A 11 -11.66 -3.91 -8.27
N GLU A 12 -12.21 -2.89 -8.92
CA GLU A 12 -11.53 -2.08 -9.92
C GLU A 12 -11.93 -0.60 -9.80
N PHE A 13 -10.98 0.28 -10.10
CA PHE A 13 -11.21 1.72 -10.25
C PHE A 13 -10.40 2.26 -11.42
N HIS A 14 -11.06 2.80 -12.43
CA HIS A 14 -10.45 3.29 -13.67
C HIS A 14 -9.43 2.32 -14.31
N GLY A 15 -9.76 1.02 -14.44
CA GLY A 15 -8.83 0.03 -14.99
C GLY A 15 -7.81 -0.52 -13.98
N ALA A 16 -7.72 0.05 -12.78
CA ALA A 16 -6.78 -0.41 -11.76
C ALA A 16 -7.47 -1.35 -10.78
N LYS A 17 -7.01 -2.60 -10.71
CA LYS A 17 -7.35 -3.53 -9.63
C LYS A 17 -7.00 -2.92 -8.27
N LEU A 18 -7.95 -2.89 -7.34
CA LEU A 18 -7.72 -2.42 -5.97
C LEU A 18 -7.59 -3.61 -5.01
N ILE A 19 -6.66 -3.49 -4.07
CA ILE A 19 -6.42 -4.50 -3.04
C ILE A 19 -6.42 -3.84 -1.67
N GLY A 20 -7.44 -4.17 -0.88
CA GLY A 20 -7.51 -3.79 0.52
C GLY A 20 -6.54 -4.62 1.38
N SER A 21 -5.74 -3.91 2.18
CA SER A 21 -4.92 -4.50 3.23
C SER A 21 -5.66 -4.50 4.55
N ARG A 22 -5.40 -5.52 5.38
CA ARG A 22 -5.84 -5.52 6.77
C ARG A 22 -5.13 -4.40 7.52
N SER A 23 -5.90 -3.53 8.15
CA SER A 23 -5.38 -2.37 8.89
C SER A 23 -5.82 -2.41 10.34
N PHE A 24 -5.10 -1.67 11.17
CA PHE A 24 -5.42 -1.44 12.57
C PHE A 24 -5.45 0.07 12.84
N PRO A 25 -6.28 0.54 13.80
CA PRO A 25 -6.32 1.95 14.14
C PRO A 25 -5.01 2.40 14.80
N PHE A 26 -4.57 3.62 14.52
CA PHE A 26 -3.46 4.22 15.26
C PHE A 26 -3.87 4.47 16.74
N PRO A 27 -3.01 4.18 17.74
CA PRO A 27 -3.39 4.22 19.15
C PRO A 27 -4.01 5.54 19.62
N TRP A 28 -3.56 6.68 19.09
CA TRP A 28 -4.06 8.01 19.47
C TRP A 28 -5.08 8.60 18.49
N TYR A 29 -5.20 8.04 17.27
CA TYR A 29 -6.13 8.52 16.24
C TYR A 29 -6.82 7.33 15.57
N GLN A 30 -7.98 6.94 16.09
CA GLN A 30 -8.70 5.76 15.61
C GLN A 30 -9.18 5.88 14.15
N GLN A 31 -9.29 7.10 13.63
CA GLN A 31 -9.69 7.38 12.26
C GLN A 31 -8.54 7.14 11.25
N VAL A 32 -7.31 6.91 11.71
CA VAL A 32 -6.14 6.69 10.85
C VAL A 32 -5.85 5.19 10.77
N PRO A 33 -6.26 4.50 9.70
CA PRO A 33 -5.93 3.10 9.51
C PRO A 33 -4.46 2.94 9.14
N LEU A 34 -3.75 2.09 9.88
CA LEU A 34 -2.36 1.75 9.63
C LEU A 34 -2.24 0.33 9.10
N SER A 35 -1.39 0.16 8.09
CA SER A 35 -1.01 -1.16 7.59
C SER A 35 0.38 -1.12 6.97
N LEU A 36 1.07 -2.25 7.04
CA LEU A 36 2.29 -2.47 6.28
C LEU A 36 2.03 -3.17 4.94
N ALA A 37 0.81 -3.65 4.68
CA ALA A 37 0.50 -4.39 3.44
C ALA A 37 1.42 -5.60 3.17
N LEU A 38 2.05 -6.17 4.20
CA LEU A 38 2.99 -7.30 4.10
C LEU A 38 2.31 -8.68 4.19
N SER A 39 1.02 -8.77 3.89
CA SER A 39 0.34 -10.06 3.91
C SER A 39 0.80 -10.93 2.72
N PRO A 40 0.88 -12.27 2.88
CA PRO A 40 1.21 -13.17 1.77
C PRO A 40 0.30 -12.99 0.55
N ARG A 41 -0.98 -12.65 0.78
CA ARG A 41 -1.94 -12.30 -0.27
C ARG A 41 -1.45 -11.12 -1.11
N ILE A 42 -1.08 -10.01 -0.47
CA ILE A 42 -0.65 -8.79 -1.17
C ILE A 42 0.67 -9.03 -1.90
N ILE A 43 1.63 -9.69 -1.25
CA ILE A 43 2.93 -10.01 -1.87
C ILE A 43 2.72 -10.85 -3.14
N ASN A 44 1.86 -11.86 -3.07
CA ASN A 44 1.56 -12.71 -4.22
C ASN A 44 0.83 -11.95 -5.34
N GLU A 45 -0.11 -11.07 -5.00
CA GLU A 45 -0.80 -10.20 -5.96
C GLU A 45 0.16 -9.24 -6.67
N VAL A 46 1.08 -8.60 -5.93
CA VAL A 46 2.14 -7.75 -6.52
C VAL A 46 3.05 -8.58 -7.41
N ARG A 47 3.45 -9.77 -6.99
CA ARG A 47 4.29 -10.67 -7.81
C ARG A 47 3.59 -11.10 -9.10
N GLN A 48 2.29 -11.39 -9.05
CA GLN A 48 1.50 -11.77 -10.22
C GLN A 48 1.26 -10.60 -11.17
N PHE A 49 1.06 -9.40 -10.61
CA PHE A 49 0.94 -8.16 -11.39
C PHE A 49 2.22 -7.82 -12.15
N LYS A 50 3.39 -8.26 -11.66
CA LYS A 50 4.72 -8.02 -12.26
C LYS A 50 4.95 -6.54 -12.58
N PRO A 51 4.91 -5.65 -11.57
CA PRO A 51 5.10 -4.22 -11.80
C PRO A 51 6.54 -3.92 -12.28
N ASP A 52 6.67 -3.01 -13.24
CA ASP A 52 7.97 -2.44 -13.62
C ASP A 52 8.47 -1.44 -12.58
N ILE A 53 7.56 -0.85 -11.80
CA ILE A 53 7.85 0.13 -10.76
C ILE A 53 6.81 0.10 -9.65
N ILE A 54 7.24 0.31 -8.41
CA ILE A 54 6.36 0.51 -7.26
C ILE A 54 6.37 1.99 -6.89
N HIS A 55 5.19 2.60 -6.88
CA HIS A 55 5.02 3.96 -6.37
C HIS A 55 4.42 3.91 -4.96
N ALA A 56 5.01 4.64 -4.02
CA ALA A 56 4.52 4.74 -2.65
C ALA A 56 4.30 6.21 -2.28
N SER A 57 3.17 6.50 -1.64
CA SER A 57 2.80 7.85 -1.19
C SER A 57 2.88 7.93 0.33
N SER A 58 3.62 8.91 0.86
CA SER A 58 3.62 9.27 2.28
C SER A 58 2.57 10.36 2.54
N PRO A 59 2.13 10.64 3.76
CA PRO A 59 2.63 10.15 5.05
C PRO A 59 1.96 8.84 5.47
N GLY A 60 2.75 7.84 5.89
CA GLY A 60 2.21 6.59 6.40
C GLY A 60 3.27 5.50 6.52
N ILE A 61 3.02 4.51 7.36
CA ILE A 61 3.97 3.40 7.59
C ILE A 61 3.96 2.36 6.45
N MET A 62 2.94 2.37 5.59
CA MET A 62 2.82 1.42 4.46
C MET A 62 3.98 1.55 3.46
N VAL A 63 4.65 2.70 3.42
CA VAL A 63 5.86 2.92 2.60
C VAL A 63 7.00 1.95 2.95
N PHE A 64 7.12 1.53 4.21
CA PHE A 64 8.10 0.53 4.62
C PHE A 64 7.76 -0.85 4.08
N GLY A 65 6.48 -1.18 4.03
CA GLY A 65 5.98 -2.40 3.39
C GLY A 65 6.22 -2.41 1.89
N ALA A 66 5.90 -1.30 1.22
CA ALA A 66 6.18 -1.12 -0.21
C ALA A 66 7.68 -1.27 -0.51
N LEU A 67 8.55 -0.68 0.32
CA LEU A 67 10.01 -0.82 0.20
C LEU A 67 10.47 -2.28 0.37
N ALA A 68 9.92 -3.00 1.35
CA ALA A 68 10.26 -4.39 1.59
C ALA A 68 9.84 -5.28 0.41
N ILE A 69 8.63 -5.08 -0.13
CA ILE A 69 8.13 -5.82 -1.31
C ILE A 69 8.97 -5.49 -2.55
N ALA A 70 9.28 -4.21 -2.77
CA ALA A 70 10.13 -3.78 -3.88
C ALA A 70 11.52 -4.45 -3.84
N LYS A 71 12.15 -4.48 -2.67
CA LYS A 71 13.42 -5.20 -2.47
C LYS A 71 13.29 -6.71 -2.67
N MET A 72 12.22 -7.32 -2.15
CA MET A 72 11.98 -8.77 -2.27
C MET A 72 11.78 -9.21 -3.73
N LEU A 73 11.11 -8.38 -4.54
CA LEU A 73 10.81 -8.66 -5.94
C LEU A 73 11.83 -8.06 -6.92
N SER A 74 12.87 -7.38 -6.42
CA SER A 74 13.86 -6.65 -7.22
C SER A 74 13.24 -5.65 -8.20
N VAL A 75 12.22 -4.92 -7.76
CA VAL A 75 11.51 -3.90 -8.55
C VAL A 75 11.93 -2.50 -8.07
N PRO A 76 12.20 -1.54 -8.96
CA PRO A 76 12.44 -0.14 -8.60
C PRO A 76 11.28 0.48 -7.82
N ILE A 77 11.60 1.39 -6.89
CA ILE A 77 10.60 2.09 -6.08
C ILE A 77 10.77 3.61 -6.17
N VAL A 78 9.65 4.33 -6.31
CA VAL A 78 9.58 5.80 -6.23
C VAL A 78 8.66 6.18 -5.08
N MET A 79 9.11 7.12 -4.26
CA MET A 79 8.34 7.61 -3.11
C MET A 79 7.97 9.07 -3.32
N SER A 80 6.67 9.38 -3.25
CA SER A 80 6.17 10.75 -3.21
C SER A 80 5.94 11.16 -1.76
N TYR A 81 6.55 12.28 -1.37
CA TYR A 81 6.37 12.87 -0.05
C TYR A 81 5.27 13.92 -0.07
N HIS A 82 4.17 13.69 0.65
CA HIS A 82 3.12 14.69 0.85
C HIS A 82 3.21 15.28 2.26
N THR A 83 3.17 16.60 2.36
CA THR A 83 3.23 17.36 3.62
C THR A 83 1.86 17.57 4.26
N HIS A 84 0.77 17.36 3.52
CA HIS A 84 -0.58 17.52 4.02
C HIS A 84 -1.02 16.26 4.76
N VAL A 85 -0.85 16.26 6.08
CA VAL A 85 -1.50 15.32 6.99
C VAL A 85 -2.82 15.96 7.39
N PRO A 86 -3.99 15.38 7.06
CA PRO A 86 -5.25 15.89 7.56
C PRO A 86 -5.23 15.84 9.09
N VAL A 87 -5.38 17.01 9.71
CA VAL A 87 -5.64 17.19 11.14
C VAL A 87 -7.12 17.04 11.44
#